data_AF-A0A927NK26-F1
#
_entry.id   AF-A0A927NK26-F1
#
_cell.length_a   1.000
_cell.length_b   1.000
_cell.length_c   1.000
_cell.angle_alpha   90.00
_cell.angle_beta   90.00
_cell.angle_gamma   90.00
#
_symmetry.space_group_name_H-M   'P 1'
#
loop_
_entity.id
_entity.type
_entity.pdbx_description
1 polymer ?
#
loop_
_entity_poly.entity_id
_entity_poly.type
_entity_poly.pdbx_seq_one_letter_code
_entity_poly.pdbx_strand_id
1 'polypeptide(L)'
;MIHILRLNNDPFISIKNGIKTVEMRLFDEKRQLIKVNDSIIFINRTTNERIFVKVVDLIKFDSFKKLYESFNKIELGYKENESADPLDMEKYYNQAEQEKYGVLAIKITLMSEFLNIDLYTDGACSGNPGPGGWGYVLLCKEKEKYKEMSGYNESTTNNQMELTAVIEGIKAIKKPCCLTIYTDSAYVHSAFTQGWINTWQLNGFKNSQKKEVANKEFWLELIDLISLHKTVNWVKVKGHTDNYYNNLCDKLATDEIKMHKPVI
;
A
#
# COMPACT_ATOMS: atom_id res chain seq x y z
N MET A 1 9.16 -5.09 -2.98
CA MET A 1 7.86 -5.48 -2.39
C MET A 1 7.59 -4.61 -1.18
N ILE A 2 6.33 -4.47 -0.77
CA ILE A 2 5.93 -3.74 0.44
C ILE A 2 5.43 -4.78 1.45
N HIS A 3 5.97 -4.75 2.66
CA HIS A 3 5.57 -5.62 3.76
C HIS A 3 4.95 -4.79 4.88
N ILE A 4 3.97 -5.34 5.61
CA ILE A 4 3.33 -4.67 6.73
C ILE A 4 3.63 -5.42 8.02
N LEU A 5 4.25 -4.75 8.97
CA LEU A 5 4.58 -5.30 10.29
C LEU A 5 3.98 -4.41 11.39
N ARG A 6 3.54 -5.02 12.50
CA ARG A 6 2.98 -4.30 13.65
C ARG A 6 3.92 -4.30 14.84
N LEU A 7 4.17 -3.13 15.41
CA LEU A 7 5.06 -2.93 16.55
C LEU A 7 4.31 -2.42 17.78
N ASN A 8 4.81 -2.82 18.94
CA ASN A 8 4.47 -2.14 20.20
C ASN A 8 5.08 -0.73 20.20
N ASN A 9 4.60 0.13 21.11
CA ASN A 9 4.93 1.55 21.09
C ASN A 9 6.44 1.82 21.19
N ASP A 10 7.15 1.16 22.11
CA ASP A 10 8.57 1.45 22.36
C ASP A 10 9.50 1.14 21.17
N PRO A 11 9.48 -0.07 20.56
CA PRO A 11 10.30 -0.32 19.37
C PRO A 11 9.87 0.57 18.18
N PHE A 12 8.59 0.91 18.07
CA PHE A 12 8.11 1.82 17.03
C PHE A 12 8.74 3.22 17.17
N ILE A 13 8.67 3.81 18.36
CA ILE A 13 9.24 5.13 18.65
C ILE A 13 10.76 5.11 18.48
N SER A 14 11.43 4.04 18.91
CA SER A 14 12.87 3.88 18.76
C SER A 14 13.32 3.87 17.28
N ILE A 15 12.60 3.17 16.40
CA ILE A 15 12.86 3.20 14.95
C ILE A 15 12.52 4.57 14.35
N LYS A 16 11.38 5.16 14.75
CA LYS A 16 10.94 6.49 14.28
C LYS A 16 11.98 7.58 14.57
N ASN A 17 12.66 7.48 15.72
CA ASN A 17 13.72 8.40 16.12
C ASN A 17 15.10 8.03 15.55
N GLY A 18 15.20 6.98 14.72
CA GLY A 18 16.44 6.54 14.09
C GLY A 18 17.42 5.82 15.03
N ILE A 19 16.99 5.43 16.22
CA ILE A 19 17.85 4.75 17.21
C ILE A 19 17.93 3.26 16.90
N LYS A 20 16.78 2.57 16.85
CA LYS A 20 16.70 1.15 16.48
C LYS A 20 16.80 1.00 14.97
N THR A 21 17.83 0.29 14.51
CA THR A 21 18.13 0.05 13.09
C THR A 21 18.10 -1.43 12.72
N VAL A 22 17.88 -2.32 13.70
CA VAL A 22 17.78 -3.77 13.49
C VAL A 22 16.48 -4.28 14.09
N GLU A 23 15.58 -4.75 13.23
CA GLU A 23 14.35 -5.41 13.64
C GLU A 23 14.56 -6.93 13.74
N MET A 24 14.12 -7.52 14.84
CA MET A 24 14.36 -8.93 15.16
C MET A 24 13.08 -9.74 15.01
N ARG A 25 13.12 -10.83 14.23
CA ARG A 25 11.97 -11.71 13.99
C ARG A 25 12.40 -13.16 13.88
N LEU A 26 11.46 -14.09 14.02
CA LEU A 26 11.65 -15.46 13.52
C LEU A 26 11.82 -15.43 11.99
N PHE A 27 12.63 -16.34 11.46
CA PHE A 27 12.76 -16.55 10.02
C PHE A 27 11.62 -17.45 9.47
N ASP A 28 10.40 -17.10 9.86
CA ASP A 28 9.15 -17.78 9.48
C ASP A 28 8.84 -17.62 7.98
N GLU A 29 7.83 -18.34 7.50
CA GLU A 29 7.38 -18.34 6.09
C GLU A 29 7.08 -16.92 5.56
N LYS A 30 6.59 -16.01 6.40
CA LYS A 30 6.31 -14.62 6.00
C LYS A 30 7.60 -13.81 5.87
N ARG A 31 8.56 -14.01 6.77
CA ARG A 31 9.85 -13.29 6.78
C ARG A 31 10.81 -13.82 5.73
N GLN A 32 10.65 -15.06 5.28
CA GLN A 32 11.34 -15.62 4.13
C GLN A 32 11.08 -14.87 2.81
N LEU A 33 9.95 -14.16 2.71
CA LEU A 33 9.60 -13.37 1.53
C LEU A 33 10.27 -12.00 1.50
N ILE A 34 10.83 -11.53 2.62
CA ILE A 34 11.48 -10.23 2.70
C ILE A 34 12.82 -10.29 1.99
N LYS A 35 13.09 -9.32 1.11
CA LYS A 35 14.34 -9.18 0.38
C LYS A 35 15.01 -7.84 0.68
N VAL A 36 16.33 -7.79 0.51
CA VAL A 36 17.08 -6.53 0.53
C VAL A 36 16.50 -5.58 -0.53
N ASN A 37 16.39 -4.29 -0.20
CA ASN A 37 15.70 -3.25 -0.96
C ASN A 37 14.16 -3.26 -0.96
N ASP A 38 13.52 -4.21 -0.26
CA ASP A 38 12.09 -4.10 0.03
C ASP A 38 11.77 -2.93 0.98
N SER A 39 10.51 -2.52 0.98
CA SER A 39 9.98 -1.56 1.95
C SER A 39 9.17 -2.29 3.02
N ILE A 40 9.31 -1.87 4.27
CA ILE A 40 8.46 -2.30 5.37
C ILE A 40 7.69 -1.08 5.89
N ILE A 41 6.38 -1.24 6.04
CA ILE A 41 5.51 -0.30 6.74
C ILE A 41 5.34 -0.86 8.15
N PHE A 42 5.91 -0.19 9.14
CA PHE A 42 5.62 -0.50 10.53
C PHE A 42 4.39 0.29 10.97
N ILE A 43 3.44 -0.39 11.59
CA ILE A 43 2.23 0.20 12.15
C ILE A 43 2.29 0.05 13.68
N ASN A 44 2.17 1.18 14.39
CA ASN A 44 2.05 1.17 15.85
C ASN A 44 0.71 0.52 16.24
N ARG A 45 0.75 -0.50 17.10
CA ARG A 45 -0.44 -1.23 17.55
C ARG A 45 -1.44 -0.38 18.31
N THR A 46 -0.96 0.66 18.99
CA THR A 46 -1.78 1.52 19.85
C THR A 46 -2.33 2.72 19.07
N THR A 47 -1.47 3.42 18.32
CA THR A 47 -1.85 4.69 17.67
C THR A 47 -2.26 4.52 16.20
N ASN A 48 -2.01 3.35 15.59
CA ASN A 48 -2.07 3.12 14.14
C ASN A 48 -1.18 4.05 13.30
N GLU A 49 -0.26 4.79 13.93
CA GLU A 49 0.75 5.57 13.23
C GLU A 49 1.63 4.65 12.37
N ARG A 50 2.07 5.16 11.21
CA ARG A 50 2.90 4.43 10.25
C ARG A 50 4.27 5.09 10.08
N ILE A 51 5.30 4.26 10.05
CA ILE A 51 6.63 4.64 9.57
C ILE A 51 7.03 3.70 8.43
N PHE A 52 7.78 4.25 7.48
CA PHE A 52 8.23 3.55 6.29
C PHE A 52 9.74 3.37 6.38
N VAL A 53 10.20 2.14 6.20
CA VAL A 53 11.62 1.83 6.22
C VAL A 53 12.00 1.04 4.98
N LYS A 54 13.28 1.13 4.60
CA LYS A 54 13.89 0.28 3.59
C LYS A 54 14.70 -0.82 4.28
N VAL A 55 14.60 -2.04 3.77
CA VAL A 55 15.46 -3.16 4.19
C VAL A 55 16.83 -2.99 3.54
N VAL A 56 17.86 -2.84 4.37
CA VAL A 56 19.24 -2.64 3.90
C VAL A 56 20.05 -3.94 3.94
N ASP A 57 19.75 -4.83 4.88
CA ASP A 57 20.42 -6.13 4.99
C ASP A 57 19.56 -7.16 5.75
N LEU A 58 19.85 -8.44 5.55
CA LEU A 58 19.14 -9.58 6.13
C LEU A 58 20.14 -10.62 6.60
N ILE A 59 20.24 -10.83 7.91
CA ILE A 59 21.21 -11.76 8.50
C ILE A 59 20.46 -12.80 9.32
N LYS A 60 20.69 -14.08 9.01
CA LYS A 60 20.07 -15.21 9.70
C LYS A 60 20.98 -15.73 10.80
N PHE A 61 20.38 -16.15 11.91
CA PHE A 61 21.07 -16.79 13.01
C PHE A 61 20.27 -17.99 13.50
N ASP A 62 20.94 -18.90 14.20
CA ASP A 62 20.30 -20.08 14.79
C ASP A 62 19.44 -19.71 16.02
N SER A 63 19.75 -18.61 16.72
CA SER A 63 19.05 -18.19 17.93
C SER A 63 19.18 -16.69 18.19
N PHE A 64 18.28 -16.13 19.02
CA PHE A 64 18.38 -14.73 19.43
C PHE A 64 19.66 -14.44 20.22
N LYS A 65 20.20 -15.42 20.96
CA LYS A 65 21.47 -15.27 21.66
C LYS A 65 22.61 -14.88 20.71
N LYS A 66 22.80 -15.66 19.62
CA LYS A 66 23.83 -15.36 18.60
C LYS A 66 23.58 -14.03 17.88
N LEU A 67 22.32 -13.69 17.65
CA LEU A 67 21.94 -12.41 17.07
C LEU A 67 22.38 -11.26 17.97
N TYR A 68 22.06 -11.30 19.27
CA TYR A 68 22.41 -10.25 20.22
C TYR A 68 23.92 -10.04 20.36
N GLU A 69 24.70 -11.12 20.29
CA GLU A 69 26.18 -11.07 20.29
C GLU A 69 26.76 -10.36 19.05
N SER A 70 25.99 -10.25 17.97
CA SER A 70 26.43 -9.72 16.67
C SER A 70 26.09 -8.24 16.43
N PHE A 71 25.34 -7.59 17.33
CA PHE A 71 24.90 -6.20 17.16
C PHE A 71 25.12 -5.37 18.42
N ASN A 72 25.29 -4.06 18.24
CA ASN A 72 25.24 -3.13 19.36
C ASN A 72 23.81 -3.10 19.94
N LYS A 73 23.68 -3.12 21.27
CA LYS A 73 22.38 -3.07 21.96
C LYS A 73 21.50 -1.87 21.55
N ILE A 74 22.11 -0.74 21.20
CA ILE A 74 21.41 0.46 20.73
C ILE A 74 20.74 0.19 19.37
N GLU A 75 21.42 -0.52 18.45
CA GLU A 75 20.85 -0.91 17.16
C GLU A 75 19.63 -1.84 17.33
N LEU A 76 19.62 -2.64 18.41
CA LEU A 76 18.51 -3.50 18.81
C LEU A 76 17.40 -2.73 19.55
N GLY A 77 17.60 -1.45 19.85
CA GLY A 77 16.63 -0.55 20.47
C GLY A 77 16.70 -0.43 21.99
N TYR A 78 17.73 -0.98 22.63
CA TYR A 78 17.98 -0.80 24.06
C TYR A 78 18.65 0.54 24.34
N LYS A 79 18.34 1.16 25.48
CA LYS A 79 19.02 2.39 25.91
C LYS A 79 20.43 2.09 26.43
N GLU A 80 21.26 3.13 26.52
CA GLU A 80 22.63 3.02 27.05
C GLU A 80 22.69 2.45 28.47
N ASN A 81 21.71 2.78 29.32
CA ASN A 81 21.61 2.32 30.69
C ASN A 81 20.85 0.99 30.85
N GLU A 82 20.34 0.40 29.77
CA GLU A 82 19.65 -0.89 29.79
C GLU A 82 20.61 -2.03 29.40
N SER A 83 20.40 -3.21 29.96
CA SER A 83 21.07 -4.43 29.52
C SER A 83 20.22 -5.11 28.45
N ALA A 84 20.84 -5.53 27.35
CA ALA A 84 20.17 -6.32 26.33
C ALA A 84 20.19 -7.80 26.73
N ASP A 85 19.01 -8.39 26.92
CA ASP A 85 18.85 -9.80 27.28
C ASP A 85 18.10 -10.54 26.16
N PRO A 86 18.71 -11.57 25.53
CA PRO A 86 18.04 -12.41 24.53
C PRO A 86 16.72 -13.03 25.04
N LEU A 87 16.58 -13.24 26.35
CA LEU A 87 15.35 -13.77 26.97
C LEU A 87 14.15 -12.84 26.79
N ASP A 88 14.37 -11.55 26.48
CA ASP A 88 13.27 -10.64 26.14
C ASP A 88 12.50 -11.08 24.90
N MET A 89 13.16 -11.78 23.98
CA MET A 89 12.53 -12.32 22.78
C MET A 89 11.74 -13.60 23.06
N GLU A 90 12.03 -14.33 24.14
CA GLU A 90 11.31 -15.54 24.51
C GLU A 90 9.86 -15.28 24.93
N LYS A 91 9.57 -14.05 25.37
CA LYS A 91 8.19 -13.58 25.62
C LYS A 91 7.33 -13.61 24.35
N TYR A 92 7.96 -13.55 23.17
CA TYR A 92 7.28 -13.52 21.88
C TYR A 92 7.48 -14.79 21.07
N TYR A 93 8.62 -15.47 21.23
CA TYR A 93 9.04 -16.61 20.43
C TYR A 93 9.70 -17.68 21.31
N ASN A 94 9.05 -18.82 21.47
CA ASN A 94 9.61 -19.88 22.30
C ASN A 94 10.82 -20.56 21.63
N GLN A 95 11.57 -21.35 22.40
CA GLN A 95 12.78 -22.01 21.92
C GLN A 95 12.51 -22.99 20.77
N ALA A 96 11.40 -23.74 20.81
CA ALA A 96 11.04 -24.68 19.75
C ALA A 96 10.76 -23.97 18.41
N GLU A 97 10.20 -22.77 18.44
CA GLU A 97 10.02 -21.94 17.26
C GLU A 97 11.36 -21.43 16.70
N GLN A 98 12.29 -21.02 17.59
CA GLN A 98 13.63 -20.63 17.19
C GLN A 98 14.38 -21.80 16.55
N GLU A 99 14.30 -23.00 17.11
CA GLU A 99 14.90 -24.21 16.53
C GLU A 99 14.26 -24.58 15.18
N LYS A 100 12.94 -24.42 15.05
CA LYS A 100 12.23 -24.73 13.81
C LYS A 100 12.55 -23.77 12.67
N TYR A 101 12.56 -22.46 12.94
CA TYR A 101 12.62 -21.44 11.89
C TYR A 101 13.98 -20.73 11.81
N GLY A 102 14.76 -20.73 12.89
CA GLY A 102 15.85 -19.78 13.09
C GLY A 102 15.33 -18.37 13.35
N VAL A 103 16.26 -17.42 13.49
CA VAL A 103 15.95 -16.00 13.69
C VAL A 103 16.57 -15.14 12.59
N LEU A 104 15.98 -13.97 12.39
CA LEU A 104 16.34 -13.01 11.35
C LEU A 104 16.55 -11.63 11.98
N ALA A 105 17.73 -11.08 11.75
CA ALA A 105 18.00 -9.65 11.89
C ALA A 105 17.70 -8.96 10.57
N ILE A 106 16.75 -8.03 10.60
CA ILE A 106 16.38 -7.19 9.46
C ILE A 106 17.00 -5.82 9.71
N LYS A 107 18.12 -5.52 9.05
CA LYS A 107 18.68 -4.16 9.10
C LYS A 107 17.80 -3.25 8.28
N ILE A 108 17.42 -2.12 8.86
CA ILE A 108 16.47 -1.17 8.29
C ILE A 108 17.00 0.26 8.35
N THR A 109 16.51 1.09 7.44
CA THR A 109 16.74 2.54 7.46
C THR A 109 15.43 3.28 7.23
N LEU A 110 15.17 4.30 8.04
CA LEU A 110 13.98 5.13 7.92
C LEU A 110 13.96 5.82 6.56
N MET A 111 12.81 5.80 5.87
CA MET A 111 12.64 6.50 4.61
C MET A 111 12.26 7.97 4.88
N SER A 112 13.10 8.89 4.43
CA SER A 112 12.85 10.34 4.45
C SER A 112 12.36 10.87 3.09
N GLU A 113 12.68 10.19 2.01
CA GLU A 113 12.38 10.61 0.64
C GLU A 113 11.44 9.61 -0.05
N PHE A 114 10.46 10.17 -0.77
CA PHE A 114 9.45 9.42 -1.51
C PHE A 114 9.33 10.01 -2.91
N LEU A 115 9.16 9.15 -3.90
CA LEU A 115 8.86 9.60 -5.26
C LEU A 115 7.45 10.20 -5.31
N ASN A 116 7.26 11.23 -6.12
CA ASN A 116 5.96 11.76 -6.46
C ASN A 116 5.44 11.03 -7.69
N ILE A 117 4.27 10.41 -7.54
CA ILE A 117 3.61 9.67 -8.60
C ILE A 117 2.27 10.33 -8.90
N ASP A 118 2.06 10.70 -10.16
CA ASP A 118 0.75 11.12 -10.64
C ASP A 118 0.06 9.92 -11.31
N LEU A 119 -1.18 9.66 -10.92
CA LEU A 119 -2.03 8.59 -11.44
C LEU A 119 -3.28 9.22 -12.06
N TYR A 120 -3.41 9.13 -13.38
CA TYR A 120 -4.63 9.51 -14.10
C TYR A 120 -5.45 8.26 -14.38
N THR A 121 -6.77 8.38 -14.29
CA THR A 121 -7.67 7.23 -14.34
C THR A 121 -9.00 7.62 -14.97
N ASP A 122 -9.54 6.72 -15.79
CA ASP A 122 -10.89 6.83 -16.31
C ASP A 122 -11.52 5.43 -16.53
N GLY A 123 -12.84 5.36 -16.52
CA GLY A 123 -13.63 4.16 -16.74
C GLY A 123 -14.91 4.47 -17.49
N ALA A 124 -15.22 3.64 -18.49
CA ALA A 124 -16.37 3.79 -19.35
C ALA A 124 -17.22 2.52 -19.37
N CYS A 125 -18.52 2.66 -19.60
CA CYS A 125 -19.42 1.53 -19.80
C CYS A 125 -20.44 1.80 -20.92
N SER A 126 -20.64 0.83 -21.81
CA SER A 126 -21.62 0.89 -22.91
C SER A 126 -22.92 0.20 -22.48
N GLY A 127 -23.73 0.92 -21.70
CA GLY A 127 -24.84 0.36 -20.92
C GLY A 127 -24.51 0.40 -19.43
N ASN A 128 -25.50 0.33 -18.53
CA ASN A 128 -25.23 0.39 -17.08
C ASN A 128 -26.24 -0.46 -16.28
N PRO A 129 -26.05 -1.79 -16.18
CA PRO A 129 -24.84 -2.53 -16.51
C PRO A 129 -24.64 -2.83 -18.02
N GLY A 130 -23.40 -3.12 -18.42
CA GLY A 130 -23.03 -3.50 -19.78
C GLY A 130 -21.53 -3.74 -19.95
N PRO A 131 -21.04 -3.90 -21.20
CA PRO A 131 -19.61 -3.98 -21.50
C PRO A 131 -18.89 -2.69 -21.12
N GLY A 132 -17.85 -2.81 -20.31
CA GLY A 132 -17.08 -1.68 -19.81
C GLY A 132 -15.58 -1.86 -20.01
N GLY A 133 -14.88 -0.73 -19.97
CA GLY A 133 -13.43 -0.66 -20.04
C GLY A 133 -12.90 0.35 -19.03
N TRP A 134 -11.66 0.16 -18.61
CA TRP A 134 -10.96 1.06 -17.70
C TRP A 134 -9.55 1.34 -18.24
N GLY A 135 -8.99 2.49 -17.88
CA GLY A 135 -7.64 2.88 -18.27
C GLY A 135 -6.95 3.72 -17.21
N TYR A 136 -5.64 3.52 -17.03
CA TYR A 136 -4.82 4.40 -16.20
C TYR A 136 -3.55 4.83 -16.91
N VAL A 137 -3.01 5.96 -16.45
CA VAL A 137 -1.68 6.46 -16.78
C VAL A 137 -0.95 6.81 -15.48
N LEU A 138 0.26 6.27 -15.31
CA LEU A 138 1.17 6.52 -14.21
C LEU A 138 2.40 7.30 -14.66
N LEU A 139 2.71 8.38 -13.95
CA LEU A 139 3.86 9.23 -14.19
C LEU A 139 4.71 9.34 -12.93
N CYS A 140 6.02 9.10 -13.06
CA CYS A 140 6.99 9.42 -12.02
C CYS A 140 7.93 10.51 -12.55
N LYS A 141 7.74 11.74 -12.08
CA LYS A 141 8.44 12.93 -12.59
C LYS A 141 9.95 12.83 -12.36
N GLU A 142 10.37 12.37 -11.19
CA GLU A 142 11.78 12.29 -10.81
C GLU A 142 12.57 11.24 -11.62
N LYS A 143 11.87 10.31 -12.27
CA LYS A 143 12.49 9.26 -13.10
C LYS A 143 12.20 9.40 -14.57
N GLU A 144 11.39 10.40 -14.96
CA GLU A 144 10.88 10.56 -16.32
C GLU A 144 10.26 9.27 -16.86
N LYS A 145 9.57 8.53 -16.00
CA LYS A 145 8.95 7.25 -16.35
C LYS A 145 7.45 7.37 -16.52
N TYR A 146 6.98 6.68 -17.55
CA TYR A 146 5.61 6.61 -17.99
C TYR A 146 5.15 5.14 -18.02
N LYS A 147 3.92 4.87 -17.61
CA LYS A 147 3.26 3.58 -17.81
C LYS A 147 1.75 3.78 -17.99
N GLU A 148 1.17 3.08 -18.95
CA GLU A 148 -0.28 3.00 -19.13
C GLU A 148 -0.74 1.54 -19.14
N MET A 149 -2.02 1.32 -18.84
CA MET A 149 -2.67 0.02 -18.97
C MET A 149 -4.18 0.22 -19.07
N SER A 150 -4.83 -0.73 -19.74
CA SER A 150 -6.27 -0.79 -19.88
C SER A 150 -6.78 -2.21 -19.65
N GLY A 151 -8.08 -2.36 -19.49
CA GLY A 151 -8.72 -3.66 -19.44
C GLY A 151 -10.23 -3.57 -19.68
N TYR A 152 -10.82 -4.73 -19.98
CA TYR A 152 -12.22 -4.90 -20.34
C TYR A 152 -12.96 -5.76 -19.33
N ASN A 153 -14.26 -5.50 -19.18
CA ASN A 153 -15.20 -6.38 -18.47
C ASN A 153 -16.53 -6.44 -19.22
N GLU A 154 -17.00 -7.65 -19.55
CA GLU A 154 -18.22 -7.87 -20.34
C GLU A 154 -19.50 -7.38 -19.65
N SER A 155 -19.56 -7.44 -18.32
CA SER A 155 -20.77 -7.08 -17.56
C SER A 155 -20.40 -6.34 -16.28
N THR A 156 -20.41 -5.01 -16.38
CA THR A 156 -20.01 -4.10 -15.30
C THR A 156 -20.82 -2.80 -15.32
N THR A 157 -20.50 -1.86 -14.44
CA THR A 157 -21.10 -0.53 -14.37
C THR A 157 -20.03 0.54 -14.54
N ASN A 158 -20.43 1.78 -14.87
CA ASN A 158 -19.48 2.88 -15.00
C ASN A 158 -18.66 3.09 -13.72
N ASN A 159 -19.33 3.13 -12.57
CA ASN A 159 -18.69 3.32 -11.27
C ASN A 159 -17.67 2.21 -10.93
N GLN A 160 -17.95 0.96 -11.33
CA GLN A 160 -17.01 -0.14 -11.14
C GLN A 160 -15.77 0.02 -12.03
N MET A 161 -15.93 0.47 -13.28
CA MET A 161 -14.78 0.73 -14.17
C MET A 161 -13.93 1.91 -13.68
N GLU A 162 -14.57 2.98 -13.23
CA GLU A 162 -13.86 4.12 -12.61
C GLU A 162 -13.06 3.68 -11.38
N LEU A 163 -13.64 2.86 -10.49
CA LEU A 163 -12.94 2.31 -9.33
C LEU A 163 -11.81 1.34 -9.73
N THR A 164 -12.05 0.50 -10.74
CA THR A 164 -11.07 -0.47 -11.24
C THR A 164 -9.83 0.24 -11.78
N ALA A 165 -10.02 1.32 -12.55
CA ALA A 165 -8.92 2.12 -13.09
C ALA A 165 -7.96 2.60 -12.00
N VAL A 166 -8.51 3.11 -10.89
CA VAL A 166 -7.73 3.58 -9.73
C VAL A 166 -7.02 2.42 -9.03
N ILE A 167 -7.74 1.32 -8.76
CA ILE A 167 -7.19 0.15 -8.08
C ILE A 167 -6.01 -0.45 -8.86
N GLU A 168 -6.20 -0.68 -10.16
CA GLU A 168 -5.17 -1.27 -11.01
C GLU A 168 -3.98 -0.31 -11.21
N GLY A 169 -4.25 0.99 -11.27
CA GLY A 169 -3.20 2.01 -11.24
C GLY A 169 -2.34 1.94 -9.98
N ILE A 170 -2.96 1.86 -8.79
CA ILE A 170 -2.21 1.79 -7.53
C ILE A 170 -1.44 0.46 -7.41
N LYS A 171 -2.02 -0.68 -7.82
CA LYS A 171 -1.34 -2.00 -7.82
C LYS A 171 -0.07 -2.03 -8.69
N ALA A 172 0.01 -1.19 -9.70
CA ALA A 172 1.20 -1.06 -10.54
C ALA A 172 2.37 -0.38 -9.81
N ILE A 173 2.12 0.37 -8.73
CA ILE A 173 3.13 1.04 -7.91
C ILE A 173 3.82 0.03 -6.98
N LYS A 174 5.15 -0.09 -7.06
CA LYS A 174 5.92 -1.14 -6.36
C LYS A 174 6.60 -0.71 -5.06
N LYS A 175 6.59 0.59 -4.75
CA LYS A 175 7.22 1.19 -3.55
C LYS A 175 6.30 2.24 -2.95
N PRO A 176 6.36 2.50 -1.62
CA PRO A 176 5.68 3.63 -1.02
C PRO A 176 6.08 4.93 -1.72
N CYS A 177 5.12 5.82 -1.93
CA CYS A 177 5.30 7.07 -2.68
C CYS A 177 4.39 8.17 -2.11
N CYS A 178 4.55 9.39 -2.60
CA CYS A 178 3.56 10.45 -2.49
C CYS A 178 2.71 10.39 -3.76
N LEU A 179 1.44 10.00 -3.63
CA LEU A 179 0.56 9.73 -4.76
C LEU A 179 -0.43 10.89 -4.97
N THR A 180 -0.59 11.36 -6.20
CA THR A 180 -1.68 12.25 -6.60
C THR A 180 -2.55 11.54 -7.63
N ILE A 181 -3.84 11.38 -7.32
CA ILE A 181 -4.80 10.69 -8.18
C ILE A 181 -5.70 11.72 -8.86
N TYR A 182 -5.69 11.71 -10.19
CA TYR A 182 -6.49 12.56 -11.06
C TYR A 182 -7.63 11.74 -11.65
N THR A 183 -8.86 12.18 -11.43
CA THR A 183 -10.06 11.51 -11.95
C THR A 183 -11.20 12.49 -12.21
N ASP A 184 -11.94 12.27 -13.30
CA ASP A 184 -13.20 12.92 -13.62
C ASP A 184 -14.43 12.14 -13.11
N SER A 185 -14.24 11.02 -12.41
CA SER A 185 -15.29 10.35 -11.63
C SER A 185 -15.70 11.18 -10.42
N ALA A 186 -16.94 11.69 -10.42
CA ALA A 186 -17.46 12.42 -9.26
C ALA A 186 -17.67 11.46 -8.08
N TYR A 187 -17.97 10.19 -8.37
CA TYR A 187 -18.19 9.14 -7.39
C TYR A 187 -16.91 8.83 -6.60
N VAL A 188 -15.80 8.56 -7.30
CA VAL A 188 -14.50 8.27 -6.68
C VAL A 188 -13.98 9.47 -5.89
N HIS A 189 -13.90 10.63 -6.54
CA HIS A 189 -13.34 11.84 -5.92
C HIS A 189 -14.11 12.23 -4.65
N SER A 190 -15.45 12.29 -4.72
CA SER A 190 -16.27 12.73 -3.58
C SER A 190 -16.20 11.77 -2.41
N ALA A 191 -16.03 10.46 -2.64
CA ALA A 191 -15.93 9.50 -1.56
C ALA A 191 -14.78 9.82 -0.59
N PHE A 192 -13.63 10.25 -1.12
CA PHE A 192 -12.46 10.62 -0.34
C PHE A 192 -12.47 12.09 0.12
N THR A 193 -12.93 13.02 -0.71
CA THR A 193 -12.87 14.46 -0.37
C THR A 193 -14.05 14.95 0.47
N GLN A 194 -15.19 14.26 0.45
CA GLN A 194 -16.39 14.62 1.22
C GLN A 194 -16.61 13.73 2.45
N GLY A 195 -15.62 12.89 2.80
CA GLY A 195 -15.64 12.09 4.04
C GLY A 195 -16.54 10.85 4.02
N TRP A 196 -17.05 10.42 2.86
CA TRP A 196 -17.94 9.25 2.78
C TRP A 196 -17.25 7.99 3.27
N ILE A 197 -15.98 7.77 2.88
CA ILE A 197 -15.19 6.62 3.31
C ILE A 197 -15.10 6.55 4.84
N ASN A 198 -14.84 7.68 5.49
CA ASN A 198 -14.74 7.74 6.96
C ASN A 198 -16.09 7.36 7.61
N THR A 199 -17.19 7.92 7.10
CA THR A 199 -18.53 7.59 7.59
C THR A 199 -18.88 6.12 7.37
N TRP A 200 -18.54 5.56 6.20
CA TRP A 200 -18.79 4.16 5.91
C TRP A 200 -17.97 3.24 6.80
N GLN A 201 -16.68 3.51 7.02
CA GLN A 201 -15.85 2.73 7.93
C GLN A 201 -16.41 2.72 9.36
N LEU A 202 -16.85 3.87 9.88
CA LEU A 202 -17.44 3.98 11.21
C LEU A 202 -18.76 3.19 11.35
N ASN A 203 -19.55 3.11 10.28
CA ASN A 203 -20.85 2.44 10.28
C ASN A 203 -20.80 1.01 9.73
N GLY A 204 -19.61 0.40 9.60
CA GLY A 204 -19.45 -0.98 9.13
C GLY A 204 -19.81 -1.17 7.65
N PHE A 205 -19.54 -0.17 6.82
CA PHE A 205 -19.88 -0.08 5.40
C PHE A 205 -21.38 -0.22 5.10
N LYS A 206 -22.20 0.42 5.94
CA LYS A 206 -23.65 0.54 5.73
C LYS A 206 -24.05 1.98 5.38
N ASN A 207 -25.00 2.12 4.47
CA ASN A 207 -25.59 3.40 4.11
C ASN A 207 -26.67 3.83 5.13
N SER A 208 -27.28 5.00 4.92
CA SER A 208 -28.33 5.54 5.79
C SER A 208 -29.57 4.65 5.92
N GLN A 209 -29.81 3.77 4.95
CA GLN A 209 -30.89 2.77 4.97
C GLN A 209 -30.47 1.44 5.63
N LYS A 210 -29.31 1.40 6.29
CA LYS A 210 -28.71 0.19 6.91
C LYS A 210 -28.39 -0.94 5.92
N LYS A 211 -28.40 -0.65 4.61
CA LYS A 211 -27.97 -1.59 3.57
C LYS A 211 -26.47 -1.45 3.34
N GLU A 212 -25.84 -2.48 2.77
CA GLU A 212 -24.44 -2.38 2.38
C GLU A 212 -24.22 -1.26 1.36
N VAL A 213 -23.09 -0.56 1.49
CA VAL A 213 -22.66 0.44 0.51
C VAL A 213 -22.37 -0.27 -0.82
N ALA A 214 -22.83 0.31 -1.93
CA ALA A 214 -22.55 -0.23 -3.25
C ALA A 214 -21.04 -0.26 -3.54
N ASN A 215 -20.57 -1.32 -4.21
CA ASN A 215 -19.15 -1.54 -4.54
C ASN A 215 -18.23 -1.61 -3.31
N LYS A 216 -18.74 -2.08 -2.16
CA LYS A 216 -18.00 -2.15 -0.89
C LYS A 216 -16.65 -2.85 -1.03
N GLU A 217 -16.60 -3.94 -1.79
CA GLU A 217 -15.39 -4.71 -2.08
C GLU A 217 -14.30 -3.87 -2.76
N PHE A 218 -14.66 -3.06 -3.77
CA PHE A 218 -13.73 -2.14 -4.43
C PHE A 218 -13.22 -1.07 -3.47
N TRP A 219 -14.10 -0.53 -2.62
CA TRP A 219 -13.71 0.48 -1.64
C TRP A 219 -12.75 -0.07 -0.59
N LEU A 220 -13.01 -1.27 -0.07
CA LEU A 220 -12.13 -1.92 0.89
C LEU A 220 -10.74 -2.16 0.29
N GLU A 221 -10.67 -2.72 -0.92
CA GLU A 221 -9.41 -2.92 -1.63
C GLU A 221 -8.67 -1.61 -1.89
N LEU A 222 -9.38 -0.58 -2.36
CA LEU A 222 -8.79 0.73 -2.62
C LEU A 222 -8.23 1.36 -1.35
N ILE A 223 -8.95 1.29 -0.23
CA ILE A 223 -8.48 1.79 1.07
C ILE A 223 -7.21 1.07 1.52
N ASP A 224 -7.13 -0.25 1.36
CA ASP A 224 -5.95 -1.02 1.71
C ASP A 224 -4.75 -0.64 0.83
N LEU A 225 -4.97 -0.44 -0.47
CA LEU A 225 -3.93 -0.04 -1.42
C LEU A 225 -3.38 1.37 -1.16
N ILE A 226 -4.24 2.38 -0.98
CA ILE A 226 -3.78 3.75 -0.66
C ILE A 226 -3.02 3.78 0.67
N SER A 227 -3.31 2.85 1.57
CA SER A 227 -2.65 2.74 2.88
C SER A 227 -1.15 2.44 2.77
N LEU A 228 -0.71 1.90 1.63
CA LEU A 228 0.68 1.54 1.35
C LEU A 228 1.56 2.74 0.97
N HIS A 229 0.96 3.92 0.80
CA HIS A 229 1.64 5.12 0.34
C HIS A 229 1.74 6.17 1.46
N LYS A 230 2.73 7.05 1.35
CA LYS A 230 3.06 8.03 2.40
C LYS A 230 1.97 9.10 2.51
N THR A 231 1.51 9.57 1.37
CA THR A 231 0.40 10.51 1.21
C THR A 231 -0.37 10.14 -0.06
N VAL A 232 -1.68 10.42 -0.05
CA VAL A 232 -2.54 10.28 -1.23
C VAL A 232 -3.38 11.55 -1.33
N ASN A 233 -3.24 12.26 -2.45
CA ASN A 233 -4.01 13.45 -2.80
C ASN A 233 -4.99 13.11 -3.93
N TRP A 234 -6.16 13.73 -3.91
CA TRP A 234 -7.18 13.54 -4.93
C TRP A 234 -7.42 14.86 -5.65
N VAL A 235 -7.38 14.82 -6.99
CA VAL A 235 -7.59 15.98 -7.84
C VAL A 235 -8.73 15.69 -8.80
N LYS A 236 -9.79 16.51 -8.70
CA LYS A 236 -10.87 16.49 -9.67
C LYS A 236 -10.41 17.12 -10.98
N VAL A 237 -10.47 16.35 -12.06
CA VAL A 237 -10.33 16.90 -13.42
C VAL A 237 -11.69 16.97 -14.09
N LYS A 238 -11.81 17.84 -15.09
CA LYS A 238 -13.01 17.94 -15.91
C LYS A 238 -12.89 16.92 -17.05
N GLY A 239 -13.90 16.08 -17.22
CA GLY A 239 -13.95 15.14 -18.34
C GLY A 239 -13.91 15.85 -19.69
N HIS A 240 -13.22 15.26 -20.67
CA HIS A 240 -13.08 15.76 -22.04
C HIS A 240 -12.61 17.23 -22.15
N THR A 241 -11.58 17.62 -21.39
CA THR A 241 -10.95 18.96 -21.43
C THR A 241 -9.45 18.86 -21.75
N ASP A 242 -8.69 19.96 -21.66
CA ASP A 242 -7.25 20.04 -22.03
C ASP A 242 -6.29 19.16 -21.19
N ASN A 243 -6.80 18.23 -20.37
CA ASN A 243 -5.96 17.26 -19.67
C ASN A 243 -5.64 16.06 -20.58
N TYR A 244 -4.47 16.14 -21.23
CA TYR A 244 -3.98 15.11 -22.13
C TYR A 244 -4.04 13.69 -21.53
N TYR A 245 -3.57 13.51 -20.29
CA TYR A 245 -3.49 12.17 -19.68
C TYR A 245 -4.85 11.62 -19.28
N ASN A 246 -5.80 12.45 -18.83
CA ASN A 246 -7.17 11.99 -18.58
C ASN A 246 -7.86 11.58 -19.88
N ASN A 247 -7.72 12.37 -20.95
CA ASN A 247 -8.28 12.01 -22.26
C ASN A 247 -7.65 10.72 -22.82
N LEU A 248 -6.39 10.46 -22.49
CA LEU A 248 -5.75 9.19 -22.84
C LEU A 248 -6.38 8.02 -22.07
N CYS A 249 -6.69 8.19 -20.78
CA CYS A 249 -7.44 7.19 -20.01
C CYS A 249 -8.85 6.93 -20.58
N ASP A 250 -9.61 7.98 -20.94
CA ASP A 250 -10.92 7.86 -21.62
C ASP A 250 -10.79 7.05 -22.92
N LYS A 251 -9.78 7.39 -23.73
CA LYS A 251 -9.50 6.69 -24.98
C LYS A 251 -9.18 5.21 -24.74
N LEU A 252 -8.32 4.91 -23.76
CA LEU A 252 -7.96 3.54 -23.37
C LEU A 252 -9.22 2.75 -22.95
N ALA A 253 -10.04 3.31 -22.07
CA ALA A 253 -11.26 2.68 -21.60
C ALA A 253 -12.28 2.45 -22.73
N THR A 254 -12.51 3.44 -23.58
CA THR A 254 -13.48 3.34 -24.69
C THR A 254 -13.00 2.44 -25.82
N ASP A 255 -11.69 2.36 -26.09
CA ASP A 255 -11.13 1.48 -27.10
C ASP A 255 -11.23 0.00 -26.68
N GLU A 256 -11.04 -0.32 -25.39
CA GLU A 256 -11.29 -1.68 -24.86
C GLU A 256 -12.71 -2.17 -25.15
N ILE A 257 -13.70 -1.31 -24.93
CA ILE A 257 -15.11 -1.62 -25.23
C ILE A 257 -15.31 -1.87 -26.73
N LYS A 258 -14.69 -1.06 -27.60
CA LYS A 258 -14.83 -1.20 -29.06
C LYS A 258 -14.18 -2.49 -29.57
N MET A 259 -13.00 -2.84 -29.06
CA MET A 259 -12.26 -4.05 -29.46
C MET A 259 -12.99 -5.34 -29.09
N HIS A 260 -13.76 -5.32 -27.99
CA HIS A 260 -14.47 -6.50 -27.47
C HIS A 260 -15.98 -6.49 -27.78
N LYS A 261 -16.49 -5.48 -28.49
CA LYS A 261 -17.85 -5.53 -29.03
C LYS A 261 -17.90 -6.53 -30.20
N PRO A 262 -18.86 -7.48 -30.23
CA PRO A 262 -19.03 -8.33 -31.39
C PRO A 262 -19.34 -7.46 -32.61
N VAL A 263 -18.64 -7.71 -33.71
CA VAL A 263 -19.00 -7.15 -35.02
C VAL A 263 -20.35 -7.76 -35.38
N ILE A 264 -21.39 -6.94 -35.37
CA ILE A 264 -22.75 -7.30 -35.82
C ILE A 264 -22.76 -7.29 -37.35
#